data_AF-A0A931CPA8-F1
#
_entry.id   AF-A0A931CPA8-F1
#
_cell.length_a   1.000
_cell.length_b   1.000
_cell.length_c   1.000
_cell.angle_alpha   90.00
_cell.angle_beta   90.00
_cell.angle_gamma   90.00
#
_symmetry.space_group_name_H-M   'P 1'
#
loop_
_entity.id
_entity.type
_entity.pdbx_description
1 polymer ?
#
loop_
_entity_poly.entity_id
_entity_poly.type
_entity_poly.pdbx_seq_one_letter_code
_entity_poly.pdbx_strand_id
1 'polypeptide(L)'
;MNENAGIIRLDTLDQSDYWIDRYGTRHGLTDMPQGYLANVLGFLREKAPGLYELQRRRRDYLLFAAELKGWDNGLGGSEIPESQQAVHEWLESTTLVKTIRTMLEETGR
;
A
#
# COMPACT_ATOMS: atom_id res chain seq x y z
N MET A 1 19.40 -16.33 11.81
CA MET A 1 18.43 -15.23 12.02
C MET A 1 17.43 -15.33 10.88
N ASN A 2 16.13 -15.45 11.16
CA ASN A 2 15.13 -15.60 10.10
C ASN A 2 14.95 -14.26 9.38
N GLU A 3 15.44 -14.16 8.15
CA GLU A 3 15.42 -12.96 7.28
C GLU A 3 14.07 -12.73 6.59
N ASN A 4 12.99 -13.38 7.05
CA ASN A 4 11.62 -13.08 6.63
C ASN A 4 11.11 -11.82 7.36
N ALA A 5 11.84 -10.71 7.23
CA ALA A 5 11.28 -9.40 7.55
C ALA A 5 10.03 -9.21 6.69
N GLY A 6 8.87 -9.14 7.35
CA GLY A 6 7.55 -9.23 6.75
C GLY A 6 7.39 -8.49 5.45
N ILE A 7 7.24 -9.27 4.38
CA ILE A 7 6.90 -8.76 3.06
C ILE A 7 5.45 -8.30 3.13
N ILE A 8 5.25 -6.99 3.20
CA ILE A 8 3.94 -6.41 2.92
C ILE A 8 3.70 -6.62 1.43
N ARG A 9 2.64 -7.33 1.11
CA ARG A 9 2.22 -7.50 -0.28
C ARG A 9 1.51 -6.23 -0.74
N LEU A 10 1.79 -5.77 -1.97
CA LEU A 10 1.20 -4.54 -2.51
C LEU A 10 -0.33 -4.62 -2.63
N ASP A 11 -0.87 -5.79 -2.92
CA ASP A 11 -2.31 -6.04 -3.00
C ASP A 11 -3.03 -5.86 -1.66
N THR A 12 -2.31 -5.86 -0.54
CA THR A 12 -2.85 -5.49 0.78
C THR A 12 -3.28 -4.02 0.81
N LEU A 13 -2.64 -3.12 0.06
CA LEU A 13 -2.99 -1.70 0.02
C LEU A 13 -4.35 -1.44 -0.63
N ASP A 14 -4.83 -2.37 -1.46
CA ASP A 14 -6.09 -2.27 -2.20
C ASP A 14 -7.30 -2.83 -1.42
N GLN A 15 -7.09 -3.38 -0.21
CA GLN A 15 -8.15 -3.99 0.62
C GLN A 15 -8.90 -2.96 1.47
N SER A 16 -10.14 -3.28 1.86
CA SER A 16 -10.99 -2.44 2.71
C SER A 16 -11.53 -3.13 3.97
N ASP A 17 -11.34 -4.43 4.12
CA ASP A 17 -11.94 -5.22 5.20
C ASP A 17 -10.89 -5.86 6.13
N TYR A 18 -9.65 -6.01 5.68
CA TYR A 18 -8.58 -6.57 6.51
C TYR A 18 -7.20 -5.94 6.28
N TRP A 19 -6.33 -6.15 7.27
CA TRP A 19 -4.90 -5.90 7.25
C TRP A 19 -4.15 -7.23 7.33
N ILE A 20 -3.07 -7.39 6.58
CA ILE A 20 -2.12 -8.50 6.75
C ILE A 20 -0.85 -7.95 7.38
N ASP A 21 -0.54 -8.40 8.58
CA ASP A 21 0.64 -7.94 9.30
C ASP A 21 1.96 -8.52 8.72
N ARG A 22 3.08 -8.08 9.29
CA ARG A 22 4.43 -8.51 8.90
C ARG A 22 4.69 -10.01 9.08
N TYR A 23 3.82 -10.74 9.78
CA TYR A 23 3.91 -12.18 9.98
C TYR A 23 2.98 -12.95 9.03
N GLY A 24 2.22 -12.25 8.18
CA GLY A 24 1.23 -12.85 7.30
C GLY A 24 -0.12 -13.10 7.99
N THR A 25 -0.32 -12.58 9.20
CA THR A 25 -1.59 -12.77 9.93
C THR A 25 -2.62 -11.77 9.42
N ARG A 26 -3.80 -12.27 9.06
CA ARG A 26 -4.95 -11.44 8.65
C ARG A 26 -5.71 -10.96 9.88
N HIS A 27 -5.95 -9.66 9.95
CA HIS A 27 -6.73 -8.98 10.99
C HIS A 27 -7.89 -8.23 10.34
N GLY A 28 -9.13 -8.45 10.79
CA GLY A 28 -10.28 -7.67 10.34
C GLY A 28 -10.18 -6.22 10.81
N LEU A 29 -10.41 -5.24 9.92
CA LEU A 29 -10.25 -3.83 10.30
C LEU A 29 -11.21 -3.42 11.42
N THR A 30 -12.45 -3.91 11.39
CA THR A 30 -13.51 -3.62 12.37
C THR A 30 -13.24 -4.17 13.76
N ASP A 31 -12.42 -5.21 13.85
CA ASP A 31 -12.10 -5.89 15.11
C ASP A 31 -10.84 -5.32 15.77
N MET A 32 -10.10 -4.48 15.05
CA MET A 32 -8.84 -3.91 15.53
C MET A 32 -9.06 -2.70 16.44
N PRO A 33 -8.40 -2.63 17.60
CA PRO A 33 -8.42 -1.44 18.44
C PRO A 33 -7.87 -0.21 17.71
N GLN A 34 -8.39 0.98 18.01
CA GLN A 34 -7.92 2.25 17.43
C GLN A 34 -6.40 2.44 17.52
N GLY A 35 -5.79 2.11 18.67
CA GLY A 35 -4.35 2.21 18.83
C GLY A 35 -3.57 1.31 17.87
N TYR A 36 -4.12 0.14 17.55
CA TYR A 36 -3.54 -0.75 16.56
C TYR A 36 -3.68 -0.18 15.14
N LEU A 37 -4.87 0.33 14.78
CA LEU A 37 -5.12 0.99 13.50
C LEU A 37 -4.17 2.19 13.28
N ALA A 38 -3.94 3.01 14.30
CA ALA A 38 -2.96 4.10 14.24
C ALA A 38 -1.52 3.59 14.04
N ASN A 39 -1.15 2.49 14.69
CA ASN A 39 0.16 1.85 14.48
C ASN A 39 0.31 1.29 13.06
N VAL A 40 -0.74 0.74 12.47
CA VAL A 40 -0.73 0.29 11.06
C VAL A 40 -0.43 1.47 10.13
N LEU A 41 -1.09 2.62 10.31
CA LEU A 41 -0.80 3.82 9.52
C LEU A 41 0.65 4.30 9.69
N GLY A 42 1.15 4.32 10.93
CA GLY A 42 2.54 4.69 11.21
C GLY A 42 3.54 3.76 10.51
N PHE A 43 3.30 2.45 10.59
CA PHE A 43 4.12 1.44 9.93
C PHE A 43 4.07 1.55 8.40
N LEU A 44 2.88 1.75 7.82
CA LEU A 44 2.73 1.93 6.38
C LEU A 44 3.48 3.18 5.87
N ARG A 45 3.43 4.29 6.62
CA ARG A 45 4.20 5.51 6.30
C ARG A 45 5.71 5.27 6.34
N GLU A 46 6.20 4.54 7.35
CA GLU A 46 7.61 4.14 7.42
C GLU A 46 8.03 3.31 6.21
N LYS A 47 7.15 2.41 5.73
CA LYS A 47 7.43 1.52 4.59
C LYS A 47 7.07 2.12 3.22
N ALA A 48 6.46 3.30 3.17
CA ALA A 48 5.95 3.91 1.95
C ALA A 48 6.98 3.98 0.82
N PRO A 49 8.25 4.40 1.05
CA PRO A 49 9.24 4.47 -0.03
C PRO A 49 9.53 3.11 -0.67
N GLY A 50 9.63 2.05 0.15
CA GLY A 50 9.90 0.69 -0.35
C GLY A 50 8.71 0.10 -1.08
N LEU A 51 7.49 0.33 -0.57
CA LEU A 51 6.25 -0.10 -1.23
C LEU A 51 6.05 0.63 -2.55
N TYR A 52 6.35 1.92 -2.60
CA TYR A 52 6.28 2.71 -3.83
C TYR A 52 7.23 2.17 -4.91
N GLU A 53 8.48 1.90 -4.55
CA GLU A 53 9.45 1.31 -5.49
C GLU A 53 9.02 -0.06 -6.01
N LEU A 54 8.42 -0.91 -5.16
CA LEU A 54 7.85 -2.18 -5.59
C LEU A 54 6.69 -1.99 -6.57
N GLN A 55 5.77 -1.04 -6.30
CA GLN A 55 4.66 -0.72 -7.18
C GLN A 55 5.15 -0.20 -8.54
N ARG A 56 6.18 0.65 -8.54
CA ARG A 56 6.83 1.15 -9.75
C ARG A 56 7.42 0.01 -10.59
N ARG A 57 8.23 -0.87 -9.98
CA ARG A 57 8.81 -2.02 -10.68
C ARG A 57 7.74 -2.95 -11.25
N ARG A 58 6.65 -3.19 -10.52
CA ARG A 58 5.52 -3.98 -11.00
C ARG A 58 4.90 -3.34 -12.24
N ARG A 59 4.69 -2.02 -12.23
CA ARG A 59 4.17 -1.28 -13.39
C ARG A 59 5.14 -1.34 -14.57
N ASP A 60 6.42 -1.07 -14.36
CA ASP A 60 7.44 -1.08 -15.42
C ASP A 60 7.52 -2.47 -16.08
N TYR A 61 7.41 -3.55 -15.30
CA TYR A 61 7.32 -4.91 -15.82
C TYR A 61 6.05 -5.13 -16.65
N LEU A 62 4.90 -4.64 -16.21
CA LEU A 62 3.63 -4.74 -16.96
C LEU A 62 3.67 -3.93 -18.25
N LEU A 63 4.31 -2.75 -18.24
CA LEU A 63 4.56 -1.94 -19.43
C LEU A 63 5.40 -2.69 -20.45
N PHE A 64 6.56 -3.20 -20.00
CA PHE A 64 7.47 -3.98 -20.84
C PHE A 64 6.79 -5.25 -21.41
N ALA A 65 6.03 -5.97 -20.58
CA ALA A 65 5.32 -7.16 -20.99
C ALA A 65 4.24 -6.85 -22.05
N ALA A 66 3.54 -5.73 -21.92
CA ALA A 66 2.53 -5.29 -22.90
C ALA A 66 3.16 -4.84 -24.22
N GLU A 67 4.28 -4.11 -24.19
CA GLU A 67 5.03 -3.74 -25.40
C GLU A 67 5.45 -4.99 -26.19
N LEU A 68 6.01 -6.00 -25.52
CA LEU A 68 6.37 -7.27 -26.15
C LEU A 68 5.18 -8.02 -26.76
N LYS A 69 3.96 -7.77 -26.28
CA LYS A 69 2.72 -8.39 -26.77
C LYS A 69 1.97 -7.50 -27.76
N GLY A 70 2.43 -6.29 -28.03
CA GLY A 70 1.73 -5.31 -28.87
C GLY A 70 0.38 -4.89 -28.29
N TRP A 71 0.22 -4.94 -26.96
CA TRP A 71 -1.02 -4.54 -26.29
C TRP A 71 -0.98 -3.05 -25.96
N ASP A 72 -2.03 -2.32 -26.37
CA ASP A 72 -2.31 -1.01 -25.77
C ASP A 72 -2.84 -1.26 -24.35
N ASN A 73 -1.99 -0.97 -23.38
CA ASN A 73 -2.23 -1.26 -21.98
C ASN A 73 -2.85 -0.07 -21.24
N GLY A 74 -3.03 1.09 -21.87
CA GLY A 74 -3.59 2.30 -21.24
C GLY A 74 -2.81 2.78 -20.01
N LEU A 75 -1.66 2.17 -19.71
CA LEU A 75 -0.76 2.53 -18.65
C LEU A 75 0.11 3.66 -19.18
N GLY A 76 -0.41 4.89 -19.15
CA GLY A 76 0.38 6.08 -19.46
C GLY A 76 1.68 6.07 -18.64
N GLY A 77 2.78 6.50 -19.25
CA GLY A 77 4.08 6.63 -18.58
C GLY A 77 3.95 7.60 -17.42
N SER A 78 3.70 7.09 -16.22
CA SER A 78 3.51 7.94 -15.06
C SER A 78 4.88 8.32 -14.51
N GLU A 79 5.12 9.61 -14.48
CA GLU A 79 6.33 10.25 -13.96
C GLU A 79 6.69 9.69 -12.59
N ILE A 80 7.99 9.50 -12.38
CA ILE A 80 8.55 9.15 -11.08
C ILE A 80 8.20 10.31 -10.15
N PRO A 81 7.54 10.07 -9.01
CA PRO A 81 7.33 11.14 -8.06
C PRO A 81 8.69 11.58 -7.52
N GLU A 82 9.03 12.83 -7.81
CA GLU A 82 10.35 13.39 -7.51
C GLU A 82 10.53 13.73 -6.02
N SER A 83 9.49 13.54 -5.19
CA SER A 83 9.47 14.00 -3.80
C SER A 83 8.88 12.99 -2.81
N GLN A 84 9.34 13.07 -1.55
CA GLN A 84 8.74 12.34 -0.43
C GLN A 84 7.27 12.67 -0.22
N GLN A 85 6.83 13.86 -0.61
CA GLN A 85 5.44 14.28 -0.52
C GLN A 85 4.57 13.44 -1.46
N ALA A 86 5.00 13.25 -2.70
CA ALA A 86 4.22 12.46 -3.66
C ALA A 86 4.16 10.96 -3.29
N VAL A 87 5.18 10.41 -2.60
CA VAL A 87 5.12 9.06 -2.00
C VAL A 87 4.06 8.97 -0.91
N HIS A 88 3.97 9.99 -0.04
CA HIS A 88 2.93 10.04 0.98
C HIS A 88 1.53 10.20 0.37
N GLU A 89 1.38 11.10 -0.60
CA GLU A 89 0.11 11.31 -1.31
C GLU A 89 -0.36 10.02 -2.01
N TRP A 90 0.56 9.28 -2.64
CA TRP A 90 0.27 7.96 -3.18
C TRP A 90 -0.23 6.99 -2.11
N LEU A 91 0.47 6.89 -0.97
CA LEU A 91 0.07 5.97 0.10
C LEU A 91 -1.32 6.34 0.64
N GLU A 92 -1.58 7.63 0.86
CA GLU A 92 -2.88 8.15 1.31
C GLU A 92 -4.00 7.96 0.27
N SER A 93 -3.66 7.71 -0.99
CA SER A 93 -4.63 7.39 -2.04
C SER A 93 -5.15 5.95 -1.99
N THR A 94 -4.46 5.04 -1.29
CA THR A 94 -4.77 3.61 -1.23
C THR A 94 -6.06 3.32 -0.45
N THR A 95 -6.77 2.25 -0.82
CA THR A 95 -8.04 1.84 -0.20
C THR A 95 -7.87 1.57 1.30
N LEU A 96 -6.81 0.85 1.67
CA LEU A 96 -6.54 0.48 3.05
C LEU A 96 -6.34 1.72 3.94
N VAL A 97 -5.50 2.67 3.50
CA VAL A 97 -5.19 3.87 4.30
C VAL A 97 -6.41 4.76 4.45
N LYS A 98 -7.19 4.96 3.38
CA LYS A 98 -8.46 5.70 3.44
C LYS A 98 -9.42 5.06 4.43
N THR A 99 -9.58 3.74 4.37
CA THR A 99 -10.49 3.02 5.26
C THR A 99 -10.08 3.16 6.72
N ILE A 100 -8.81 2.92 7.04
CA ILE A 100 -8.31 3.06 8.41
C ILE A 100 -8.50 4.49 8.93
N ARG A 101 -8.25 5.52 8.10
CA ARG A 101 -8.48 6.92 8.48
C ARG A 101 -9.94 7.21 8.80
N THR A 102 -10.87 6.77 7.95
CA THR A 102 -12.31 6.91 8.19
C THR A 102 -12.71 6.28 9.52
N MET A 103 -12.24 5.06 9.82
CA MET A 103 -12.55 4.38 11.08
C MET A 103 -12.02 5.12 12.31
N LEU A 104 -10.81 5.70 12.22
CA LEU A 104 -10.24 6.51 13.30
C LEU A 104 -11.01 7.82 13.51
N GLU A 105 -11.51 8.44 12.44
CA GLU A 105 -12.30 9.68 12.49
C GLU A 105 -13.72 9.46 13.05
N GLU A 106 -14.37 8.36 12.67
CA GLU A 106 -15.73 8.02 13.12
C GLU A 106 -15.80 7.66 14.61
N THR A 107 -14.77 7.01 15.13
CA THR A 107 -14.74 6.54 16.52
C THR A 107 -14.19 7.64 17.48
N GLY A 108 -13.73 8.77 16.95
CA GLY A 108 -13.29 9.94 17.73
C GLY A 108 -14.36 11.02 17.93
N ARG A 109 -15.58 10.82 17.41
CA ARG A 109 -16.76 11.67 17.62
C ARG A 109 -17.65 11.11 18.72
#